data_AF-A0A1B8AJP7-F1
#
_entry.id   AF-A0A1B8AJP7-F1
#
_cell.length_a   1.000
_cell.length_b   1.000
_cell.length_c   1.000
_cell.angle_alpha   90.00
_cell.angle_beta   90.00
_cell.angle_gamma   90.00
#
_symmetry.space_group_name_H-M   'P 1'
#
loop_
_entity.id
_entity.type
_entity.pdbx_description
1 polymer ?
#
loop_
_entity_poly.entity_id
_entity_poly.type
_entity_poly.pdbx_seq_one_letter_code
_entity_poly.pdbx_strand_id
1 'polypeptide(L)'
;MSAPTEITQDRESLRTMGLEGLVELYDVVMQDWNFGDPVTMPTLRTHTFAEASIEVGTIAKDLPVEDGGVLSNNRKRKAKAFLMIKRINDGDDHGFLWCDADGKPVRRSWIKKKRGLAMSIVKEELVEDYNNHEISFVDEYNAAIWLAHARTKVNAYVERARAGVSDGSRITFEGDRFKKKEYVFCFEEDPEINGTQ
;
A
#
# COMPACT_ATOMS: atom_id res chain seq x y z
N MET A 1 -12.79 -30.14 -12.22
CA MET A 1 -11.35 -30.43 -12.01
C MET A 1 -11.22 -30.94 -10.59
N SER A 2 -10.81 -32.20 -10.40
CA SER A 2 -10.63 -32.80 -9.08
C SER A 2 -9.32 -32.29 -8.47
N ALA A 3 -9.34 -31.91 -7.19
CA ALA A 3 -8.11 -31.55 -6.47
C ALA A 3 -7.13 -32.74 -6.47
N PRO A 4 -5.80 -32.50 -6.47
CA PRO A 4 -4.81 -33.56 -6.37
C PRO A 4 -5.05 -34.44 -5.15
N THR A 5 -5.05 -35.76 -5.34
CA THR A 5 -5.38 -36.76 -4.31
C THR A 5 -4.51 -36.63 -3.05
N GLU A 6 -3.25 -36.19 -3.20
CA GLU A 6 -2.29 -35.97 -2.10
C GLU A 6 -2.70 -34.80 -1.16
N ILE A 7 -3.17 -33.68 -1.73
CA ILE A 7 -3.65 -32.51 -0.96
C ILE A 7 -4.88 -32.87 -0.10
N THR A 8 -5.67 -33.82 -0.58
CA THR A 8 -6.90 -34.26 0.09
C THR A 8 -6.58 -35.18 1.28
N GLN A 9 -5.56 -36.04 1.15
CA GLN A 9 -5.07 -36.92 2.22
C GLN A 9 -4.42 -36.16 3.38
N ASP A 10 -3.65 -35.10 3.09
CA ASP A 10 -3.01 -34.29 4.13
C ASP A 10 -4.03 -33.50 4.98
N ARG A 11 -5.07 -32.96 4.34
CA ARG A 11 -6.19 -32.28 5.03
C ARG A 11 -6.94 -33.20 5.97
N GLU A 12 -7.27 -34.41 5.51
CA GLU A 12 -8.04 -35.38 6.28
C GLU A 12 -7.21 -35.93 7.46
N SER A 13 -5.90 -36.06 7.28
CA SER A 13 -4.96 -36.43 8.35
C SER A 13 -4.91 -35.36 9.45
N LEU A 14 -4.82 -34.08 9.10
CA LEU A 14 -4.82 -32.97 10.07
C LEU A 14 -6.14 -32.87 10.85
N ARG A 15 -7.28 -33.07 10.18
CA ARG A 15 -8.60 -33.12 10.84
C ARG A 15 -8.71 -34.28 11.82
N THR A 16 -8.23 -35.47 11.42
CA THR A 16 -8.25 -36.67 12.28
C THR A 16 -7.39 -36.49 13.53
N MET A 17 -6.36 -35.65 13.48
CA MET A 17 -5.51 -35.29 14.62
C MET A 17 -6.12 -34.21 15.54
N GLY A 18 -7.33 -33.70 15.26
CA GLY A 18 -7.98 -32.64 16.04
C GLY A 18 -7.33 -31.27 15.88
N LEU A 19 -6.58 -31.05 14.80
CA LEU A 19 -5.80 -29.84 14.54
C LEU A 19 -6.54 -28.90 13.57
N GLU A 20 -7.79 -28.56 13.88
CA GLU A 20 -8.66 -27.77 12.98
C GLU A 20 -8.04 -26.43 12.57
N GLY A 21 -7.39 -25.72 13.50
CA GLY A 21 -6.69 -24.46 13.17
C GLY A 21 -5.49 -24.64 12.22
N LEU A 22 -4.89 -25.83 12.13
CA LEU A 22 -3.84 -26.12 11.13
C LEU A 22 -4.42 -26.47 9.76
N VAL A 23 -5.66 -26.97 9.70
CA VAL A 23 -6.37 -27.18 8.45
C VAL A 23 -6.72 -25.83 7.82
N GLU A 24 -7.25 -24.90 8.61
CA GLU A 24 -7.51 -23.53 8.14
C GLU A 24 -6.23 -22.84 7.65
N LEU A 25 -5.13 -23.01 8.37
CA LEU A 25 -3.82 -22.48 7.98
C LEU A 25 -3.33 -23.09 6.66
N TYR A 26 -3.47 -24.41 6.51
CA TYR A 26 -3.11 -25.12 5.29
C TYR A 26 -3.93 -24.62 4.09
N ASP A 27 -5.23 -24.44 4.30
CA ASP A 27 -6.17 -23.98 3.26
C ASP A 27 -5.80 -22.59 2.77
N VAL A 28 -5.50 -21.67 3.68
CA VAL A 28 -5.04 -20.31 3.35
C VAL A 28 -3.70 -20.35 2.61
N VAL A 29 -2.75 -21.20 3.03
CA VAL A 29 -1.42 -21.27 2.40
C VAL A 29 -1.52 -21.81 0.96
N MET A 30 -2.32 -22.84 0.74
CA MET A 30 -2.46 -23.53 -0.54
C MET A 30 -3.51 -22.90 -1.47
N GLN A 31 -4.24 -21.88 -1.01
CA GLN A 31 -5.23 -21.21 -1.84
C GLN A 31 -4.60 -20.62 -3.11
N ASP A 32 -5.07 -21.05 -4.27
CA ASP A 32 -4.62 -20.60 -5.60
C ASP A 32 -3.10 -20.72 -5.82
N TRP A 33 -2.45 -21.68 -5.14
CA TRP A 33 -1.02 -21.93 -5.25
C TRP A 33 -0.71 -23.41 -5.02
N ASN A 34 0.16 -23.99 -5.84
CA ASN A 34 0.65 -25.35 -5.66
C ASN A 34 2.15 -25.39 -5.39
N PHE A 35 2.58 -26.51 -4.82
CA PHE A 35 4.00 -26.80 -4.69
C PHE A 35 4.70 -26.78 -6.07
N GLY A 36 5.80 -26.04 -6.17
CA GLY A 36 6.54 -25.83 -7.42
C GLY A 36 6.17 -24.55 -8.17
N ASP A 37 5.05 -23.92 -7.83
CA ASP A 37 4.70 -22.60 -8.38
C ASP A 37 5.65 -21.52 -7.82
N PRO A 38 6.05 -20.52 -8.63
CA PRO A 38 6.82 -19.39 -8.16
C PRO A 38 6.12 -18.68 -7.00
N VAL A 39 6.87 -18.38 -5.95
CA VAL A 39 6.36 -17.54 -4.85
C VAL A 39 6.64 -16.08 -5.20
N THR A 40 5.60 -15.37 -5.64
CA THR A 40 5.68 -13.92 -5.91
C THR A 40 5.72 -13.14 -4.60
N MET A 41 6.71 -12.25 -4.47
CA MET A 41 6.77 -11.32 -3.34
C MET A 41 5.76 -10.19 -3.54
N PRO A 42 4.94 -9.85 -2.53
CA PRO A 42 4.02 -8.74 -2.65
C PRO A 42 4.77 -7.41 -2.76
N THR A 43 4.14 -6.43 -3.41
CA THR A 43 4.56 -5.04 -3.46
C THR A 43 3.58 -4.20 -2.67
N LEU A 44 4.07 -3.30 -1.82
CA LEU A 44 3.21 -2.38 -1.11
C LEU A 44 2.50 -1.47 -2.12
N ARG A 45 1.18 -1.37 -2.00
CA ARG A 45 0.38 -0.48 -2.83
C ARG A 45 0.69 0.97 -2.50
N THR A 46 0.77 1.82 -3.51
CA THR A 46 0.87 3.27 -3.35
C THR A 46 -0.51 3.91 -3.35
N HIS A 47 -0.72 4.94 -2.52
CA HIS A 47 -1.94 5.75 -2.57
C HIS A 47 -2.17 6.34 -3.95
N THR A 48 -3.41 6.28 -4.40
CA THR A 48 -3.86 7.04 -5.56
C THR A 48 -4.10 8.51 -5.19
N PHE A 49 -4.20 9.37 -6.20
CA PHE A 49 -4.52 10.78 -5.99
C PHE A 49 -5.85 10.98 -5.24
N ALA A 50 -6.86 10.15 -5.52
CA ALA A 50 -8.16 10.25 -4.86
C ALA A 50 -8.11 9.86 -3.38
N GLU A 51 -7.23 8.92 -3.01
CA GLU A 51 -7.06 8.44 -1.63
C GLU A 51 -6.17 9.37 -0.79
N ALA A 52 -5.47 10.30 -1.43
CA ALA A 52 -4.50 11.19 -0.79
C ALA A 52 -4.77 12.67 -1.03
N SER A 53 -5.93 13.06 -1.58
CA SER A 53 -6.22 14.47 -1.85
C SER A 53 -7.68 14.86 -1.66
N ILE A 54 -7.88 16.15 -1.38
CA ILE A 54 -9.20 16.77 -1.20
C ILE A 54 -9.31 18.08 -1.98
N GLU A 55 -10.47 18.32 -2.58
CA GLU A 55 -10.73 19.51 -3.40
C GLU A 55 -11.01 20.76 -2.55
N VAL A 56 -10.03 21.64 -2.45
CA VAL A 56 -10.06 22.84 -1.58
C VAL A 56 -10.54 24.12 -2.26
N GLY A 57 -10.59 24.15 -3.59
CA GLY A 57 -10.97 25.36 -4.30
C GLY A 57 -10.69 25.33 -5.79
N THR A 58 -10.39 26.52 -6.32
CA THR A 58 -10.09 26.72 -7.73
C THR A 58 -8.86 27.58 -7.93
N ILE A 59 -8.20 27.41 -9.08
CA ILE A 59 -7.04 28.21 -9.47
C ILE A 59 -7.50 29.63 -9.86
N ALA A 60 -6.87 30.64 -9.28
CA ALA A 60 -7.24 32.05 -9.42
C ALA A 60 -6.82 32.69 -10.76
N LYS A 61 -5.81 32.13 -11.44
CA LYS A 61 -5.26 32.62 -12.72
C LYS A 61 -4.62 31.48 -13.52
N ASP A 62 -4.42 31.67 -14.81
CA ASP A 62 -3.69 30.70 -15.62
C ASP A 62 -2.28 30.52 -15.07
N LEU A 63 -1.89 29.26 -14.86
CA LEU A 63 -0.58 28.92 -14.32
C LEU A 63 0.50 29.11 -15.40
N PRO A 64 1.72 29.51 -15.02
CA PRO A 64 2.82 29.64 -15.95
C PRO A 64 3.10 28.29 -16.61
N VAL A 65 3.44 28.35 -17.88
CA VAL A 65 3.89 27.20 -18.68
C VAL A 65 5.34 27.46 -19.07
N GLU A 66 6.15 26.41 -19.13
CA GLU A 66 7.49 26.50 -19.70
C GLU A 66 7.44 26.94 -21.17
N ASP A 67 8.50 27.58 -21.64
CA ASP A 67 8.57 28.11 -23.00
C ASP A 67 8.33 26.98 -24.03
N GLY A 68 7.36 27.21 -24.93
CA GLY A 68 6.93 26.23 -25.94
C GLY A 68 5.92 25.20 -25.44
N GLY A 69 5.53 25.23 -24.16
CA GLY A 69 4.52 24.33 -23.61
C GLY A 69 3.07 24.79 -23.85
N VAL A 70 2.15 23.83 -23.84
CA VAL A 70 0.70 24.07 -23.92
C VAL A 70 0.08 24.05 -22.52
N LEU A 71 -0.73 25.05 -22.21
CA LEU A 71 -1.42 25.13 -20.92
C LEU A 71 -2.50 24.03 -20.78
N SER A 72 -2.28 23.09 -19.86
CA SER A 72 -3.26 22.06 -19.49
C SER A 72 -4.58 22.67 -19.00
N ASN A 73 -5.71 22.01 -19.29
CA ASN A 73 -7.01 22.42 -18.76
C ASN A 73 -7.05 22.44 -17.23
N ASN A 74 -6.29 21.57 -16.56
CA ASN A 74 -6.19 21.51 -15.11
C ASN A 74 -5.37 22.66 -14.51
N ARG A 75 -4.67 23.41 -15.37
CA ARG A 75 -3.80 24.54 -15.01
C ARG A 75 -4.41 25.91 -15.37
N LYS A 76 -5.61 25.93 -15.97
CA LYS A 76 -6.32 27.16 -16.33
C LYS A 76 -7.00 27.80 -15.12
N ARG A 77 -7.27 29.10 -15.22
CA ARG A 77 -8.11 29.83 -14.28
C ARG A 77 -9.47 29.13 -14.12
N LYS A 78 -9.94 29.02 -12.88
CA LYS A 78 -11.13 28.28 -12.43
C LYS A 78 -11.03 26.76 -12.46
N ALA A 79 -9.92 26.16 -12.90
CA ALA A 79 -9.70 24.73 -12.72
C ALA A 79 -9.65 24.36 -11.23
N LYS A 80 -9.96 23.11 -10.91
CA LYS A 80 -10.00 22.61 -9.52
C LYS A 80 -8.60 22.62 -8.91
N ALA A 81 -8.53 22.96 -7.63
CA ALA A 81 -7.32 22.92 -6.83
C ALA A 81 -7.52 22.01 -5.63
N PHE A 82 -6.45 21.29 -5.27
CA PHE A 82 -6.46 20.24 -4.26
C PHE A 82 -5.38 20.49 -3.21
N LEU A 83 -5.63 19.96 -2.02
CA LEU A 83 -4.60 19.70 -1.03
C LEU A 83 -4.36 18.20 -1.01
N MET A 84 -3.11 17.77 -1.09
CA MET A 84 -2.73 16.36 -1.18
C MET A 84 -1.68 16.04 -0.11
N ILE A 85 -1.78 14.88 0.52
CA ILE A 85 -0.69 14.33 1.34
C ILE A 85 0.36 13.73 0.40
N LYS A 86 1.61 14.14 0.58
CA LYS A 86 2.75 13.67 -0.22
C LYS A 86 3.84 13.15 0.71
N ARG A 87 4.32 11.93 0.43
CA ARG A 87 5.55 11.41 1.03
C ARG A 87 6.76 12.17 0.51
N ILE A 88 7.65 12.54 1.43
CA ILE A 88 8.87 13.30 1.18
C ILE A 88 10.06 12.33 1.25
N ASN A 89 10.94 12.38 0.24
CA ASN A 89 12.24 11.70 0.22
C ASN A 89 12.26 10.16 0.43
N ASP A 90 11.46 9.38 -0.30
CA ASP A 90 11.41 7.90 -0.23
C ASP A 90 11.32 7.30 1.19
N GLY A 91 11.00 8.13 2.19
CA GLY A 91 11.01 7.81 3.59
C GLY A 91 9.64 7.97 4.23
N ASP A 92 9.68 8.10 5.55
CA ASP A 92 8.49 8.08 6.41
C ASP A 92 7.91 9.49 6.66
N ASP A 93 8.49 10.50 6.03
CA ASP A 93 8.08 11.89 6.19
C ASP A 93 6.93 12.25 5.25
N HIS A 94 5.97 13.02 5.76
CA HIS A 94 4.81 13.49 5.03
C HIS A 94 4.78 15.02 4.94
N GLY A 95 4.00 15.53 4.00
CA GLY A 95 3.69 16.95 3.92
C GLY A 95 2.49 17.22 3.04
N PHE A 96 1.89 18.39 3.25
CA PHE A 96 0.77 18.85 2.46
C PHE A 96 1.25 19.59 1.21
N LEU A 97 0.82 19.09 0.04
CA LEU A 97 1.07 19.68 -1.26
C LEU A 97 -0.20 20.36 -1.80
N TRP A 98 -0.11 21.66 -2.04
CA TRP A 98 -1.10 22.36 -2.86
C TRP A 98 -0.88 22.02 -4.33
N CYS A 99 -1.89 21.49 -5.00
CA CYS A 99 -1.75 20.95 -6.35
C CYS A 99 -2.99 21.16 -7.24
N ASP A 100 -2.81 20.90 -8.53
CA ASP A 100 -3.91 20.76 -9.49
C ASP A 100 -4.46 19.32 -9.51
N ALA A 101 -5.44 19.06 -10.39
CA ALA A 101 -6.05 17.75 -10.54
C ALA A 101 -5.09 16.65 -11.06
N ASP A 102 -3.91 17.01 -11.56
CA ASP A 102 -2.88 16.06 -11.99
C ASP A 102 -1.85 15.79 -10.86
N GLY A 103 -2.08 16.30 -9.65
CA GLY A 103 -1.14 16.22 -8.52
C GLY A 103 0.09 17.09 -8.68
N LYS A 104 0.10 18.01 -9.66
CA LYS A 104 1.26 18.87 -9.90
C LYS A 104 1.23 20.09 -8.97
N PRO A 105 2.38 20.53 -8.45
CA PRO A 105 2.44 21.64 -7.49
C PRO A 105 1.81 22.93 -8.03
N VAL A 106 1.08 23.63 -7.15
CA VAL A 106 0.48 24.97 -7.38
C VAL A 106 0.74 25.82 -6.14
N ARG A 107 1.19 27.06 -6.32
CA ARG A 107 1.39 27.99 -5.19
C ARG A 107 0.07 28.23 -4.46
N ARG A 108 0.07 28.14 -3.13
CA ARG A 108 -1.11 28.43 -2.29
C ARG A 108 -1.75 29.78 -2.59
N SER A 109 -0.93 30.82 -2.83
CA SER A 109 -1.41 32.18 -3.14
C SER A 109 -2.19 32.28 -4.46
N TRP A 110 -2.14 31.25 -5.30
CA TRP A 110 -2.88 31.18 -6.57
C TRP A 110 -4.16 30.34 -6.47
N ILE A 111 -4.52 29.89 -5.28
CA ILE A 111 -5.72 29.09 -5.04
C ILE A 111 -6.76 29.94 -4.33
N LYS A 112 -7.92 30.08 -4.96
CA LYS A 112 -9.13 30.62 -4.36
C LYS A 112 -9.88 29.48 -3.68
N LYS A 113 -9.77 29.43 -2.34
CA LYS A 113 -10.46 28.44 -1.50
C LYS A 113 -11.99 28.55 -1.61
N LYS A 114 -12.69 27.43 -1.43
CA LYS A 114 -14.16 27.40 -1.30
C LYS A 114 -14.59 28.24 -0.10
N ARG A 115 -15.75 28.90 -0.21
CA ARG A 115 -16.32 29.67 0.92
C ARG A 115 -16.74 28.71 2.04
N GLY A 116 -16.49 29.10 3.29
CA GLY A 116 -16.84 28.30 4.47
C GLY A 116 -15.88 27.15 4.78
N LEU A 117 -14.81 26.98 3.99
CA LEU A 117 -13.84 25.90 4.17
C LEU A 117 -12.81 26.27 5.26
N ALA A 118 -12.83 25.56 6.39
CA ALA A 118 -11.83 25.68 7.44
C ALA A 118 -10.66 24.74 7.16
N MET A 119 -9.45 25.28 7.02
CA MET A 119 -8.28 24.47 6.63
C MET A 119 -7.84 23.47 7.70
N SER A 120 -8.13 23.71 8.98
CA SER A 120 -7.87 22.73 10.04
C SER A 120 -8.69 21.47 9.83
N ILE A 121 -10.01 21.62 9.65
CA ILE A 121 -10.94 20.50 9.39
C ILE A 121 -10.54 19.76 8.12
N VAL A 122 -10.18 20.48 7.06
CA VAL A 122 -9.73 19.84 5.80
C VAL A 122 -8.47 19.02 5.96
N LYS A 123 -7.52 19.47 6.80
CA LYS A 123 -6.30 18.70 7.06
C LYS A 123 -6.60 17.48 7.94
N GLU A 124 -7.41 17.66 8.98
CA GLU A 124 -7.89 16.58 9.84
C GLU A 124 -8.57 15.46 9.02
N GLU A 125 -9.58 15.80 8.21
CA GLU A 125 -10.28 14.85 7.34
C GLU A 125 -9.32 14.16 6.36
N LEU A 126 -8.42 14.92 5.73
CA LEU A 126 -7.47 14.36 4.76
C LEU A 126 -6.46 13.40 5.42
N VAL A 127 -6.01 13.71 6.64
CA VAL A 127 -5.11 12.87 7.42
C VAL A 127 -5.81 11.58 7.85
N GLU A 128 -7.05 11.69 8.35
CA GLU A 128 -7.85 10.53 8.74
C GLU A 128 -8.05 9.58 7.56
N ASP A 129 -8.51 10.09 6.42
CA ASP A 129 -8.71 9.30 5.20
C ASP A 129 -7.40 8.65 4.75
N TYR A 130 -6.30 9.41 4.68
CA TYR A 130 -5.01 8.88 4.25
C TYR A 130 -4.49 7.76 5.16
N ASN A 131 -4.58 7.95 6.49
CA ASN A 131 -4.12 6.98 7.48
C ASN A 131 -4.99 5.72 7.49
N ASN A 132 -6.30 5.84 7.26
CA ASN A 132 -7.19 4.68 7.11
C ASN A 132 -6.79 3.81 5.90
N HIS A 133 -6.46 4.44 4.77
CA HIS A 133 -5.94 3.71 3.61
C HIS A 133 -4.55 3.10 3.88
N GLU A 134 -3.67 3.81 4.59
CA GLU A 134 -2.34 3.28 4.96
C GLU A 134 -2.46 2.00 5.79
N ILE A 135 -3.36 1.97 6.77
CA ILE A 135 -3.61 0.77 7.58
C ILE A 135 -4.00 -0.39 6.68
N SER A 136 -5.00 -0.21 5.81
CA SER A 136 -5.45 -1.26 4.89
C SER A 136 -4.32 -1.78 4.00
N PHE A 137 -3.53 -0.89 3.40
CA PHE A 137 -2.46 -1.30 2.49
C PHE A 137 -1.33 -2.05 3.20
N VAL A 138 -0.94 -1.59 4.40
CA VAL A 138 0.11 -2.24 5.18
C VAL A 138 -0.36 -3.59 5.73
N ASP A 139 -1.61 -3.71 6.17
CA ASP A 139 -2.18 -4.98 6.63
C ASP A 139 -2.28 -6.01 5.50
N GLU A 140 -2.81 -5.62 4.34
CA GLU A 140 -2.87 -6.47 3.14
C GLU A 140 -1.47 -6.93 2.72
N TYR A 141 -0.49 -6.01 2.70
CA TYR A 141 0.89 -6.33 2.39
C TYR A 141 1.50 -7.31 3.40
N ASN A 142 1.32 -7.06 4.70
CA ASN A 142 1.88 -7.88 5.77
C ASN A 142 1.27 -9.29 5.80
N ALA A 143 -0.02 -9.42 5.50
CA ALA A 143 -0.69 -10.71 5.31
C ALA A 143 -0.10 -11.46 4.11
N ALA A 144 0.08 -10.78 2.97
CA ALA A 144 0.68 -11.37 1.79
C ALA A 144 2.15 -11.78 2.00
N ILE A 145 2.94 -11.01 2.75
CA ILE A 145 4.31 -11.35 3.13
C ILE A 145 4.34 -12.62 3.98
N TRP A 146 3.43 -12.72 4.95
CA TRP A 146 3.31 -13.91 5.78
C TRP A 146 2.99 -15.15 4.94
N LEU A 147 2.07 -15.01 3.98
CA LEU A 147 1.69 -16.08 3.06
C LEU A 147 2.87 -16.50 2.14
N ALA A 148 3.59 -15.53 1.57
CA ALA A 148 4.78 -15.79 0.76
C ALA A 148 5.87 -16.51 1.57
N HIS A 149 6.07 -16.12 2.83
CA HIS A 149 7.02 -16.77 3.73
C HIS A 149 6.60 -18.23 4.01
N ALA A 150 5.31 -18.48 4.27
CA ALA A 150 4.79 -19.83 4.48
C ALA A 150 5.00 -20.72 3.26
N ARG A 151 4.64 -20.24 2.05
CA ARG A 151 4.85 -20.96 0.78
C ARG A 151 6.33 -21.24 0.51
N THR A 152 7.22 -20.29 0.81
CA THR A 152 8.67 -20.49 0.66
C THR A 152 9.18 -21.58 1.61
N LYS A 153 8.68 -21.63 2.85
CA LYS A 153 9.00 -22.71 3.80
C LYS A 153 8.53 -24.06 3.29
N VAL A 154 7.27 -24.16 2.84
CA VAL A 154 6.73 -25.39 2.26
C VAL A 154 7.61 -25.87 1.12
N ASN A 155 7.96 -24.99 0.18
CA ASN A 155 8.84 -25.35 -0.93
C ASN A 155 10.19 -25.91 -0.45
N ALA A 156 10.82 -25.25 0.51
CA ALA A 156 12.12 -25.69 1.03
C ALA A 156 12.04 -27.02 1.80
N TYR A 157 10.96 -27.28 2.54
CA TYR A 157 10.76 -28.57 3.22
C TYR A 157 10.54 -29.71 2.24
N VAL A 158 9.75 -29.49 1.18
CA VAL A 158 9.52 -30.52 0.15
C VAL A 158 10.80 -30.80 -0.63
N GLU A 159 11.58 -29.78 -0.99
CA GLU A 159 12.88 -29.98 -1.65
C GLU A 159 13.87 -30.75 -0.75
N ARG A 160 13.88 -30.47 0.56
CA ARG A 160 14.67 -31.24 1.53
C ARG A 160 14.22 -32.70 1.60
N ALA A 161 12.92 -32.96 1.64
CA ALA A 161 12.36 -34.30 1.66
C ALA A 161 12.73 -35.08 0.38
N ARG A 162 12.66 -34.43 -0.78
CA ARG A 162 13.10 -34.98 -2.08
C ARG A 162 14.59 -35.30 -2.12
N ALA A 163 15.41 -34.51 -1.44
CA ALA A 163 16.83 -34.79 -1.27
C ALA A 163 17.13 -35.93 -0.27
N GLY A 164 16.11 -36.51 0.37
CA GLY A 164 16.27 -37.59 1.35
C GLY A 164 16.87 -37.12 2.69
N VAL A 165 16.89 -35.82 2.96
CA VAL A 165 17.45 -35.25 4.18
C VAL A 165 16.38 -35.16 5.26
N SER A 166 16.51 -35.96 6.32
CA SER A 166 15.61 -35.95 7.47
C SER A 166 16.39 -35.70 8.76
N ASP A 167 16.92 -34.48 8.91
CA ASP A 167 17.68 -34.05 10.07
C ASP A 167 16.82 -33.39 11.17
N GLY A 168 15.53 -33.18 10.90
CA GLY A 168 14.59 -32.50 11.79
C GLY A 168 14.91 -31.02 12.03
N SER A 169 15.87 -30.43 11.32
CA SER A 169 16.28 -29.05 11.54
C SER A 169 15.23 -28.07 11.03
N ARG A 170 15.05 -26.95 11.72
CA ARG A 170 14.11 -25.91 11.30
C ARG A 170 14.70 -25.12 10.13
N ILE A 171 13.93 -24.92 9.07
CA ILE A 171 14.31 -24.03 7.97
C ILE A 171 14.05 -22.59 8.39
N THR A 172 15.12 -21.79 8.41
CA THR A 172 15.08 -20.35 8.67
C THR A 172 15.53 -19.61 7.43
N PHE A 173 14.84 -18.53 7.10
CA PHE A 173 15.24 -17.59 6.06
C PHE A 173 15.74 -16.33 6.76
N GLU A 174 16.98 -15.95 6.49
CA GLU A 174 17.58 -14.70 6.99
C GLU A 174 17.34 -13.55 6.01
N GLY A 175 17.38 -12.32 6.53
CA GLY A 175 17.30 -11.09 5.75
C GLY A 175 15.91 -10.45 5.66
N ASP A 176 15.85 -9.28 5.03
CA ASP A 176 14.67 -8.40 5.03
C ASP A 176 13.56 -8.84 4.07
N ARG A 177 13.74 -9.94 3.33
CA ARG A 177 12.80 -10.40 2.29
C ARG A 177 11.39 -10.62 2.81
N PHE A 178 11.24 -11.09 4.05
CA PHE A 178 9.94 -11.34 4.69
C PHE A 178 9.65 -10.35 5.83
N LYS A 179 10.33 -9.19 5.83
CA LYS A 179 10.13 -8.18 6.86
C LYS A 179 8.76 -7.54 6.70
N LYS A 180 8.00 -7.50 7.79
CA LYS A 180 6.74 -6.75 7.85
C LYS A 180 7.02 -5.25 7.75
N LYS A 181 6.11 -4.53 7.12
CA LYS A 181 6.11 -3.07 7.08
C LYS A 181 5.41 -2.52 8.31
N GLU A 182 5.96 -1.43 8.81
CA GLU A 182 5.33 -0.61 9.84
C GLU A 182 4.38 0.39 9.18
N TYR A 183 3.40 0.87 9.93
CA TYR A 183 2.52 1.94 9.47
C TYR A 183 3.29 3.26 9.44
N VAL A 184 3.06 4.04 8.39
CA VAL A 184 3.64 5.37 8.26
C VAL A 184 2.51 6.39 8.23
N PHE A 185 2.24 7.02 9.37
CA PHE A 185 1.14 7.96 9.51
C PHE A 185 1.53 9.39 9.13
N CYS A 186 0.55 10.11 8.60
CA CYS A 186 0.57 11.55 8.43
C CYS A 186 -0.11 12.21 9.63
N PHE A 187 0.26 13.45 9.94
CA PHE A 187 -0.28 14.26 11.03
C PHE A 187 -0.69 15.65 10.54
N GLU A 188 -1.63 16.30 11.23
CA GLU A 188 -2.14 17.62 10.85
C GLU A 188 -1.06 18.72 10.88
N GLU A 189 -0.07 18.53 11.74
CA GLU A 189 1.08 19.40 11.94
C GLU A 189 2.14 19.27 10.83
N ASP A 190 2.00 18.29 9.94
CA ASP A 190 2.94 18.09 8.84
C ASP A 190 3.07 19.35 7.98
N PRO A 191 4.27 19.64 7.46
CA PRO A 191 4.55 20.90 6.81
C PRO A 191 3.81 21.04 5.46
N GLU A 192 3.47 22.28 5.10
CA GLU A 192 3.06 22.58 3.72
C GLU A 192 4.30 22.74 2.83
N ILE A 193 4.51 21.81 1.90
CA ILE A 193 5.74 21.71 1.09
C ILE A 193 5.94 22.94 0.18
N ASN A 194 4.84 23.50 -0.34
CA ASN A 194 4.82 24.67 -1.21
C ASN A 194 3.89 25.78 -0.70
N GLY A 195 3.69 25.81 0.62
CA GLY A 195 2.77 26.71 1.31
C GLY A 195 3.35 28.07 1.69
N THR A 196 4.62 28.37 1.40
CA THR A 196 5.22 29.67 1.70
C THR A 196 4.52 30.79 0.94
N GLN A 197 4.19 31.86 1.67
CA GLN A 197 3.52 33.08 1.19
C GLN A 197 4.35 33.82 0.14
#